data_AF-A0A814EL97-F1
#
_entry.id   AF-A0A814EL97-F1
#
_cell.length_a   1.000
_cell.length_b   1.000
_cell.length_c   1.000
_cell.angle_alpha   90.00
_cell.angle_beta   90.00
_cell.angle_gamma   90.00
#
_symmetry.space_group_name_H-M   'P 1'
#
loop_
_entity.id
_entity.type
_entity.pdbx_description
1 polymer ?
#
loop_
_entity_poly.entity_id
_entity_poly.type
_entity_poly.pdbx_seq_one_letter_code
_entity_poly.pdbx_strand_id
1 'polypeptide(L)'
;MCHQKKNRGEDGDQDAMETENGTTETIRSHFMANKSCRLTDDSYHLQKNGYEEIHVPALKPSVLDPEEVLYPISNLPKYTQPAFDGYKVLNRIQIRMVNAALESDENILLCAPTVSQKENYSF
;
A
#
# COMPACT_ATOMS: atom_id res chain seq x y z
N MET A 1 -22.31 34.66 38.51
CA MET A 1 -23.19 33.73 37.78
C MET A 1 -22.91 33.93 36.30
N CYS A 2 -22.04 33.11 35.70
CA CYS A 2 -21.82 33.08 34.25
C CYS A 2 -21.61 31.61 33.86
N HIS A 3 -22.61 31.08 33.18
CA HIS A 3 -22.56 29.78 32.53
C HIS A 3 -21.68 29.90 31.28
N GLN A 4 -20.72 29.00 31.10
CA GLN A 4 -20.16 28.71 29.78
C GLN A 4 -20.20 27.21 29.52
N LYS A 5 -20.77 26.89 28.36
CA LYS A 5 -21.12 25.54 27.89
C LYS A 5 -19.85 24.75 27.57
N LYS A 6 -19.80 23.51 28.06
CA LYS A 6 -18.78 22.51 27.74
C LYS A 6 -19.11 21.89 26.38
N ASN A 7 -18.39 22.30 25.33
CA ASN A 7 -18.38 21.57 24.07
C ASN A 7 -17.19 20.60 24.06
N ARG A 8 -17.54 19.36 23.71
CA ARG A 8 -16.71 18.16 23.68
C ARG A 8 -16.11 18.07 22.27
N GLY A 9 -14.80 18.18 22.17
CA GLY A 9 -14.01 17.97 20.96
C GLY A 9 -12.62 17.57 21.44
N GLU A 10 -12.29 16.30 21.26
CA GLU A 10 -11.02 15.70 21.67
C GLU A 10 -9.96 16.08 20.64
N ASP A 11 -9.31 17.21 20.83
CA ASP A 11 -8.05 17.53 20.17
C ASP A 11 -6.94 17.16 21.16
N GLY A 12 -6.42 15.94 21.01
CA GLY A 12 -5.17 15.56 21.65
C GLY A 12 -4.04 16.31 20.96
N ASP A 13 -3.71 17.49 21.48
CA ASP A 13 -2.47 18.20 21.17
C ASP A 13 -1.29 17.25 21.44
N GLN A 14 -0.75 16.65 20.38
CA GLN A 14 0.62 16.17 20.42
C GLN A 14 1.48 17.41 20.24
N ASP A 15 2.05 17.88 21.35
CA ASP A 15 3.06 18.92 21.40
C ASP A 15 4.14 18.63 20.35
N ALA A 16 4.05 19.35 19.23
CA ALA A 16 5.16 19.47 18.31
C ALA A 16 6.22 20.30 19.03
N MET A 17 7.23 19.62 19.59
CA MET A 17 8.43 20.30 20.05
C MET A 17 9.18 20.80 18.80
N GLU A 18 8.85 22.01 18.35
CA GLU A 18 9.63 22.73 17.35
C GLU A 18 10.96 23.14 18.01
N THR A 19 12.00 22.33 17.84
CA THR A 19 13.37 22.78 18.14
C THR A 19 13.96 23.42 16.89
N GLU A 20 14.38 24.66 17.07
CA GLU A 20 15.27 25.40 16.18
C GLU A 20 16.50 24.52 15.91
N ASN A 21 16.86 24.34 14.62
CA ASN A 21 17.86 23.41 14.06
C ASN A 21 17.27 22.11 13.50
N GLY A 22 16.94 22.15 12.20
CA GLY A 22 16.26 21.10 11.41
C GLY A 22 17.02 19.79 11.20
N THR A 23 17.37 19.11 12.29
CA THR A 23 17.75 17.70 12.30
C THR A 23 16.76 16.94 13.17
N THR A 24 15.70 16.43 12.54
CA THR A 24 14.79 15.45 13.16
C THR A 24 15.51 14.11 13.27
N GLU A 25 16.32 13.93 14.31
CA GLU A 25 16.83 12.61 14.72
C GLU A 25 15.75 11.83 15.49
N THR A 26 14.64 11.55 14.82
CA THR A 26 13.60 10.66 15.34
C THR A 26 13.49 9.50 14.38
N ILE A 27 13.93 8.32 14.84
CA ILE A 27 13.88 6.98 14.22
C ILE A 27 13.44 7.03 12.75
N ARG A 28 14.41 7.05 11.82
CA ARG A 28 14.23 7.26 10.36
C ARG A 28 13.04 6.52 9.72
N SER A 29 12.68 5.32 10.19
CA SER A 29 11.56 4.51 9.68
C SER A 29 10.21 4.76 10.36
N HIS A 30 10.18 5.45 11.50
CA HIS A 30 8.98 5.88 12.23
C HIS A 30 8.68 7.38 11.98
N PHE A 31 9.28 7.98 10.97
CA PHE A 31 8.95 9.36 10.61
C PHE A 31 7.56 9.42 9.94
N MET A 32 6.55 9.86 10.70
CA MET A 32 5.20 10.09 10.19
C MET A 32 5.05 11.54 9.69
N ALA A 33 5.35 11.77 8.41
CA ALA A 33 5.17 13.08 7.79
C ALA A 33 3.69 13.53 7.72
N ASN A 34 2.77 12.57 7.70
CA ASN A 34 1.34 12.82 7.66
C ASN A 34 0.80 13.04 9.08
N LYS A 35 0.19 14.21 9.31
CA LYS A 35 -0.47 14.56 10.59
C LYS A 35 -1.79 13.83 10.83
N SER A 36 -2.33 13.14 9.82
CA SER A 36 -3.58 12.37 9.92
C SER A 36 -3.50 11.10 9.09
N CYS A 37 -4.16 10.03 9.56
CA CYS A 37 -4.32 8.77 8.84
C CYS A 37 -5.80 8.59 8.50
N ARG A 38 -6.09 8.33 7.22
CA ARG A 38 -7.45 8.05 6.75
C ARG A 38 -7.63 6.55 6.59
N LEU A 39 -8.68 6.02 7.20
CA LEU A 39 -9.08 4.63 7.03
C LEU A 39 -10.22 4.54 6.00
N THR A 40 -10.45 3.34 5.48
CA THR A 40 -11.56 3.06 4.57
C THR A 40 -12.91 3.19 5.28
N ASP A 41 -13.96 3.52 4.54
CA ASP A 41 -15.31 3.79 5.09
C ASP A 41 -15.88 2.64 5.94
N ASP A 42 -15.51 1.39 5.64
CA ASP A 42 -15.96 0.19 6.36
C ASP A 42 -15.13 -0.13 7.63
N SER A 43 -14.14 0.69 7.97
CA SER A 43 -13.32 0.50 9.17
C SER A 43 -14.06 0.97 10.43
N TYR A 44 -13.80 0.31 11.56
CA TYR A 44 -14.41 0.69 12.83
C TYR A 44 -13.39 0.67 13.97
N HIS A 45 -13.64 1.56 14.94
CA HIS A 45 -12.80 1.76 16.11
C HIS A 45 -13.56 1.28 17.36
N LEU A 46 -12.93 0.38 18.13
CA LEU A 46 -13.40 -0.11 19.43
C LEU A 46 -12.46 0.36 20.54
N GLN A 47 -12.95 1.25 21.39
CA GLN A 47 -12.22 1.69 22.58
C GLN A 47 -12.51 0.74 23.76
N LYS A 48 -11.48 0.09 24.29
CA LYS A 48 -11.56 -0.82 25.44
C LYS A 48 -10.67 -0.33 26.58
N ASN A 49 -10.88 -0.87 27.77
CA ASN A 49 -10.06 -0.50 28.93
C ASN A 49 -8.61 -0.93 28.71
N GLY A 50 -7.73 0.04 28.46
CA GLY A 50 -6.29 -0.17 28.31
C GLY A 50 -5.79 -0.40 26.88
N TYR A 51 -6.67 -0.45 25.86
CA TYR A 51 -6.23 -0.51 24.47
C TYR A 51 -7.31 -0.03 23.48
N GLU A 52 -6.82 0.39 22.31
CA GLU A 52 -7.61 0.76 21.15
C GLU A 52 -7.53 -0.35 20.11
N GLU A 53 -8.67 -0.74 19.54
CA GLU A 53 -8.72 -1.74 18.48
C GLU A 53 -9.33 -1.13 17.22
N ILE A 54 -8.52 -1.03 16.16
CA ILE A 54 -8.93 -0.52 14.86
C ILE A 54 -9.06 -1.71 13.92
N HIS A 55 -10.27 -1.98 13.46
CA HIS A 55 -10.55 -3.02 12.49
C HIS A 55 -10.62 -2.42 11.09
N VAL A 56 -9.69 -2.84 10.24
CA VAL A 56 -9.70 -2.51 8.81
C VAL A 56 -10.12 -3.75 8.03
N PRO A 57 -11.29 -3.75 7.38
CA PRO A 57 -11.75 -4.91 6.62
C PRO A 57 -10.87 -5.16 5.39
N ALA A 58 -10.89 -6.40 4.90
CA ALA A 58 -10.16 -6.78 3.71
C ALA A 58 -10.64 -5.97 2.49
N LEU A 59 -9.68 -5.38 1.77
CA LEU A 59 -9.98 -4.71 0.51
C LEU A 59 -10.53 -5.73 -0.49
N LYS A 60 -11.65 -5.39 -1.12
CA LYS A 60 -12.19 -6.19 -2.22
C LYS A 60 -11.21 -6.11 -3.40
N PRO A 61 -10.87 -7.25 -4.05
CA PRO A 61 -10.04 -7.21 -5.24
C PRO A 61 -10.72 -6.33 -6.29
N SER A 62 -9.95 -5.45 -6.92
CA SER A 62 -10.45 -4.65 -8.03
C SER A 62 -10.94 -5.59 -9.13
N VAL A 63 -12.12 -5.28 -9.65
CA VAL A 63 -12.70 -5.97 -10.81
C VAL A 63 -11.69 -5.91 -11.96
N LEU A 64 -11.52 -7.03 -12.65
CA LEU A 64 -10.68 -7.10 -13.84
C LEU A 64 -11.29 -6.18 -14.90
N ASP A 65 -10.46 -5.36 -15.52
CA ASP A 65 -10.91 -4.57 -16.67
C ASP A 65 -11.30 -5.56 -17.79
N PRO A 66 -12.36 -5.29 -18.57
CA PRO A 66 -12.79 -6.21 -19.63
C PRO A 66 -11.73 -6.45 -20.72
N GLU A 67 -10.73 -5.56 -20.81
CA GLU A 67 -9.58 -5.65 -21.70
C GLU A 67 -8.37 -6.39 -21.06
N GLU A 68 -8.42 -6.72 -19.76
CA GLU A 68 -7.38 -7.54 -19.11
C GLU A 68 -7.55 -9.01 -19.49
N VAL A 69 -6.87 -9.40 -20.56
CA VAL A 69 -6.78 -10.79 -21.00
C VAL A 69 -5.64 -11.48 -20.23
N LEU A 70 -5.90 -12.72 -19.78
CA LEU A 70 -4.85 -13.59 -19.24
C LEU A 70 -3.74 -13.77 -20.28
N TYR A 71 -2.50 -13.45 -19.92
CA TYR A 71 -1.36 -13.56 -20.83
C TYR A 71 -0.68 -14.93 -20.65
N PRO A 72 -0.75 -15.83 -21.65
CA PRO A 72 -0.10 -17.14 -21.58
C PRO A 72 1.42 -17.00 -21.63
N ILE A 73 2.14 -17.86 -20.90
CA ILE A 73 3.61 -17.92 -20.96
C ILE A 73 4.10 -18.24 -22.37
N SER A 74 3.31 -18.95 -23.19
CA SER A 74 3.65 -19.22 -24.60
C SER A 74 3.80 -17.97 -25.47
N ASN A 75 3.19 -16.86 -25.08
CA ASN A 75 3.30 -15.58 -25.82
C ASN A 75 4.58 -14.82 -25.46
N LEU A 76 5.26 -15.20 -24.39
CA LEU A 76 6.53 -14.60 -24.02
C LEU A 76 7.65 -14.99 -25.00
N PRO A 77 8.71 -14.16 -25.12
CA PRO A 77 9.89 -14.53 -25.88
C PRO A 77 10.51 -15.84 -25.41
N LYS A 78 10.99 -16.67 -26.35
CA LYS A 78 11.52 -18.01 -26.03
C LYS A 78 12.64 -18.02 -24.98
N TYR A 79 13.41 -16.93 -24.86
CA TYR A 79 14.48 -16.81 -23.88
C TYR A 79 13.99 -16.54 -22.45
N THR A 80 12.78 -16.00 -22.27
CA THR A 80 12.18 -15.73 -20.94
C THR A 80 11.28 -16.86 -20.46
N GLN A 81 10.73 -17.69 -21.37
CA GLN A 81 9.85 -18.81 -21.03
C GLN A 81 10.42 -19.77 -19.95
N PRO A 82 11.73 -20.12 -19.92
CA PRO A 82 12.27 -20.99 -18.89
C PRO A 82 12.17 -20.44 -17.46
N ALA A 83 12.10 -19.11 -17.28
CA ALA A 83 11.94 -18.48 -15.97
C ALA A 83 10.54 -18.71 -15.37
N PHE A 84 9.57 -19.07 -16.21
CA PHE A 84 8.18 -19.30 -15.84
C PHE A 84 7.80 -20.79 -15.98
N ASP A 85 8.77 -21.70 -15.89
CA ASP A 85 8.50 -23.13 -15.94
C ASP A 85 7.53 -23.56 -14.82
N GLY A 86 6.54 -24.37 -15.15
CA GLY A 86 5.43 -24.72 -14.26
C GLY A 86 4.27 -23.71 -14.21
N TYR A 87 4.39 -22.53 -14.81
CA TYR A 87 3.32 -21.53 -14.90
C TYR A 87 2.64 -21.54 -16.27
N LYS A 88 1.31 -21.35 -16.28
CA LYS A 88 0.52 -21.30 -17.52
C LYS A 88 0.26 -19.87 -17.99
N VAL A 89 0.06 -18.96 -17.04
CA VAL A 89 -0.33 -17.56 -17.27
C VAL A 89 0.38 -16.64 -16.28
N LEU A 90 0.62 -15.40 -16.69
CA LEU A 90 1.17 -14.34 -15.82
C LEU A 90 0.11 -13.78 -14.86
N ASN A 91 0.56 -13.25 -13.72
CA ASN A 91 -0.29 -12.51 -12.79
C ASN A 91 -0.67 -11.13 -13.35
N ARG A 92 -1.79 -10.56 -12.88
CA ARG A 92 -2.32 -9.25 -13.35
C ARG A 92 -1.27 -8.14 -13.41
N ILE A 93 -0.47 -7.97 -12.37
CA ILE A 93 0.59 -6.94 -12.32
C ILE A 93 1.69 -7.23 -13.35
N GLN A 94 2.06 -8.50 -13.53
CA GLN A 94 3.06 -8.91 -14.50
C GLN A 94 2.58 -8.67 -15.94
N ILE A 95 1.30 -8.94 -16.24
CA ILE A 95 0.69 -8.65 -17.55
C ILE A 95 0.75 -7.16 -17.86
N ARG A 96 0.43 -6.28 -16.90
CA ARG A 96 0.50 -4.82 -17.10
C ARG A 96 1.93 -4.32 -17.35
N MET A 97 2.94 -5.01 -16.80
CA MET A 97 4.33 -4.58 -16.88
C MET A 97 5.11 -5.27 -18.02
N VAL A 98 4.64 -6.39 -18.56
CA VAL A 98 5.42 -7.23 -19.49
C VAL A 98 5.94 -6.46 -20.71
N ASN A 99 5.11 -5.59 -21.30
CA ASN A 99 5.52 -4.78 -22.44
C ASN A 99 6.61 -3.77 -22.04
N ALA A 100 6.42 -3.05 -20.93
CA ALA A 100 7.42 -2.10 -20.44
C ALA A 100 8.73 -2.79 -20.04
N ALA A 101 8.67 -4.01 -19.52
CA ALA A 101 9.83 -4.76 -19.05
C ALA A 101 10.61 -5.50 -20.14
N LEU A 102 9.97 -5.85 -21.27
CA LEU A 102 10.58 -6.63 -22.35
C LEU A 102 10.75 -5.87 -23.66
N GLU A 103 9.97 -4.82 -23.89
CA GLU A 103 10.00 -4.03 -25.14
C GLU A 103 10.71 -2.68 -24.95
N SER A 104 11.09 -2.32 -23.73
CA SER A 104 11.71 -1.03 -23.40
C SER A 104 12.85 -1.20 -22.40
N ASP A 105 13.90 -0.40 -22.56
CA ASP A 105 15.05 -0.30 -21.64
C ASP A 105 14.90 0.85 -20.62
N GLU A 106 13.68 1.41 -20.48
CA GLU A 106 13.41 2.54 -19.60
C GLU A 106 13.34 2.14 -18.11
N ASN A 107 13.57 3.12 -17.24
CA ASN A 107 13.47 2.90 -15.79
C ASN A 107 12.01 2.73 -15.35
N ILE A 108 11.70 1.61 -14.68
CA ILE A 108 10.35 1.28 -14.20
C ILE A 108 10.24 1.52 -12.69
N LEU A 109 9.22 2.28 -12.27
CA LEU A 109 8.81 2.39 -10.87
C LEU A 109 7.49 1.64 -10.66
N LEU A 110 7.54 0.53 -9.92
CA LEU A 110 6.37 -0.27 -9.58
C LEU A 110 6.03 -0.12 -8.09
N CYS A 111 4.85 0.47 -7.82
CA CYS A 111 4.25 0.48 -6.49
C CYS A 111 3.16 -0.60 -6.42
N ALA A 112 3.46 -1.72 -5.76
CA ALA A 112 2.51 -2.81 -5.55
C ALA A 112 2.29 -3.02 -4.05
N PRO A 113 1.07 -3.39 -3.61
CA PRO A 113 0.85 -3.84 -2.24
C PRO A 113 1.72 -5.06 -1.96
N THR A 114 2.13 -5.27 -0.71
CA THR A 114 2.86 -6.47 -0.31
C THR A 114 2.01 -7.69 -0.60
N VAL A 115 2.25 -8.33 -1.73
CA VAL A 115 1.64 -9.61 -2.05
C VAL A 115 2.40 -10.63 -1.21
N SER A 116 1.73 -11.31 -0.29
CA SER A 116 2.31 -12.46 0.45
C SER A 116 2.42 -13.68 -0.48
N GLN A 117 3.07 -13.49 -1.62
CA GLN A 117 3.41 -14.50 -2.60
C GLN A 117 4.93 -14.47 -2.68
N LYS A 118 5.54 -15.41 -1.97
CA LYS A 118 6.98 -15.65 -1.92
C LYS A 118 7.62 -15.99 -3.28
N GLU A 119 6.89 -15.93 -4.40
CA GLU A 119 7.23 -16.79 -5.54
C GLU A 119 7.68 -16.11 -6.86
N ASN A 120 7.45 -14.84 -7.21
CA ASN A 120 7.87 -14.37 -8.58
C ASN A 120 8.18 -12.85 -8.73
N TYR A 121 8.92 -12.26 -7.79
CA TYR A 121 9.44 -10.88 -7.93
C TYR A 121 10.96 -10.81 -8.11
N SER A 122 11.61 -11.90 -8.53
CA SER A 122 12.99 -11.80 -9.02
C SER A 122 12.95 -11.60 -10.52
N PHE A 123 13.30 -10.38 -10.95
CA PHE A 123 13.86 -10.16 -12.27
C PHE A 123 15.15 -10.97 -12.45
#